data_AF-A0A415M3I1-F1
#
_entry.id   AF-A0A415M3I1-F1
#
_cell.length_a   1.000
_cell.length_b   1.000
_cell.length_c   1.000
_cell.angle_alpha   90.00
_cell.angle_beta   90.00
_cell.angle_gamma   90.00
#
_symmetry.space_group_name_H-M   'P 1'
#
loop_
_entity.id
_entity.type
_entity.pdbx_description
1 polymer ?
#
loop_
_entity_poly.entity_id
_entity_poly.type
_entity_poly.pdbx_seq_one_letter_code
_entity_poly.pdbx_strand_id
1 'polypeptide(L)' 'MEKEISKKGDRVQVERLYPNAEPHKGTFEEMDNNGDYVIKRDDLHENRTYNPKRVKKED' A
#
# COMPACT_ATOMS: atom_id res chain seq x y z
N MET A 1 -1.43 17.98 -0.12
CA MET A 1 -0.76 17.35 -1.28
C MET A 1 -0.64 15.88 -0.96
N GLU A 2 -1.24 14.99 -1.74
CA GLU A 2 -0.99 13.55 -1.57
C GLU A 2 0.50 13.29 -1.85
N LYS A 3 1.19 12.64 -0.92
CA LYS A 3 2.60 12.27 -1.13
C LYS A 3 2.66 11.13 -2.14
N GLU A 4 3.44 11.32 -3.19
CA GLU A 4 3.57 10.34 -4.28
C GLU A 4 4.41 9.13 -3.83
N ILE A 5 3.89 7.93 -4.07
CA ILE A 5 4.60 6.66 -3.90
C ILE A 5 5.43 6.46 -5.17
N SER A 6 6.74 6.67 -5.06
CA SER A 6 7.62 6.80 -6.23
C SER A 6 8.82 5.85 -6.20
N LYS A 7 9.08 5.19 -5.07
CA LYS A 7 10.21 4.25 -4.95
C LYS A 7 9.87 3.05 -4.08
N LYS A 8 10.48 1.91 -4.42
CA LYS A 8 10.54 0.73 -3.54
C LYS A 8 11.05 1.13 -2.16
N GLY A 9 10.41 0.63 -1.11
CA GLY A 9 10.73 0.95 0.27
C GLY A 9 9.91 2.10 0.86
N ASP A 10 9.09 2.80 0.07
CA ASP A 10 8.19 3.82 0.60
C ASP A 10 7.19 3.19 1.58
N ARG A 11 7.04 3.80 2.75
CA ARG A 11 6.04 3.42 3.75
C ARG A 11 4.66 3.83 3.27
N VAL A 12 3.69 2.93 3.39
CA VAL A 12 2.34 3.15 2.90
C VAL A 12 1.29 2.63 3.86
N GLN A 13 0.11 3.24 3.76
CA GLN A 13 -1.11 2.80 4.39
C GLN A 13 -2.14 2.47 3.31
N VAL A 14 -2.72 1.28 3.40
CA VAL A 14 -3.80 0.79 2.55
C VAL A 14 -5.13 1.10 3.22
N GLU A 15 -6.04 1.73 2.48
CA GLU A 15 -7.38 2.09 2.96
C GLU A 15 -8.21 0.85 3.33
N ARG A 16 -8.92 0.97 4.46
CA ARG A 16 -9.80 -0.06 5.00
C ARG A 16 -10.85 -0.52 3.98
N LEU A 17 -11.09 -1.83 3.93
CA LEU A 17 -12.19 -2.44 3.16
C LEU A 17 -13.53 -2.36 3.91
N TYR A 18 -13.47 -2.38 5.25
CA TYR A 18 -14.66 -2.43 6.11
C TYR A 18 -14.64 -1.28 7.12
N PRO A 19 -15.82 -0.76 7.53
CA PRO A 19 -15.92 0.39 8.43
C PRO A 19 -15.22 0.21 9.78
N ASN A 20 -15.16 -1.03 10.28
CA ASN A 20 -14.60 -1.38 11.59
C ASN A 20 -13.21 -2.04 11.50
N ALA A 21 -12.61 -2.10 10.30
CA ALA A 21 -11.27 -2.66 10.13
C ALA A 21 -10.22 -1.56 10.25
N GLU A 22 -9.12 -1.86 10.95
CA GLU A 22 -7.95 -1.00 10.97
C GLU A 22 -7.31 -0.96 9.58
N PRO A 23 -6.83 0.23 9.11
CA PRO A 23 -6.09 0.33 7.87
C PRO A 23 -4.80 -0.48 7.96
N HIS A 24 -4.38 -1.04 6.84
CA HIS A 24 -3.21 -1.90 6.81
C HIS A 24 -1.97 -1.08 6.47
N LYS A 25 -0.87 -1.36 7.16
CA LYS A 25 0.41 -0.72 6.90
C LYS A 25 1.36 -1.68 6.20
N GLY A 26 2.28 -1.11 5.45
CA GLY A 26 3.27 -1.88 4.74
C GLY A 26 4.27 -1.02 4.01
N THR A 27 4.99 -1.69 3.12
CA THR A 27 6.06 -1.10 2.33
C THR A 27 5.77 -1.35 0.85
N PHE A 28 5.85 -0.30 0.05
CA PHE A 28 5.72 -0.41 -1.40
C PHE A 28 6.92 -1.15 -1.98
N GLU A 29 6.66 -2.20 -2.76
CA GLU A 29 7.69 -2.99 -3.42
C GLU A 29 7.83 -2.57 -4.88
N GLU A 30 6.73 -2.61 -5.64
CA GLU A 30 6.70 -2.32 -7.08
C GLU A 30 5.27 -2.07 -7.57
N MET A 31 5.15 -1.57 -8.80
CA MET A 31 3.89 -1.54 -9.55
C MET A 31 3.89 -2.74 -10.50
N ASP A 32 2.81 -3.53 -10.49
CA ASP A 32 2.67 -4.67 -11.40
C ASP A 32 2.28 -4.22 -12.82
N ASN A 33 2.20 -5.18 -13.74
CA ASN A 33 1.86 -4.93 -15.15
C ASN A 33 0.44 -4.37 -15.36
N ASN A 34 -0.45 -4.49 -14.37
CA ASN A 34 -1.81 -3.95 -14.43
C ASN A 34 -1.89 -2.52 -13.85
N GLY A 35 -0.76 -2.00 -13.36
CA GLY A 35 -0.72 -0.71 -12.69
C GLY A 35 -1.12 -0.76 -11.23
N ASP A 36 -1.26 -1.95 -10.63
CA ASP A 36 -1.55 -2.11 -9.21
C ASP A 36 -0.28 -2.09 -8.37
N TYR A 37 -0.39 -1.67 -7.11
CA TYR A 37 0.73 -1.61 -6.17
C TYR A 37 0.91 -2.93 -5.43
N VAL A 38 2.11 -3.50 -5.52
CA VAL A 38 2.53 -4.63 -4.70
C VAL A 38 3.09 -4.09 -3.39
N ILE A 39 2.39 -4.40 -2.29
CA ILE A 39 2.73 -3.94 -0.95
C ILE A 39 3.10 -5.13 -0.07
N LYS A 40 4.26 -5.09 0.57
CA LYS A 40 4.62 -6.02 1.64
C LYS A 40 3.93 -5.57 2.93
N ARG A 41 3.01 -6.38 3.44
CA ARG A 41 2.23 -6.04 4.65
C ARG A 41 2.99 -6.32 5.92
N ASP A 42 2.94 -5.37 6.86
CA ASP A 42 3.60 -5.51 8.17
C ASP A 42 2.96 -6.61 9.01
N ASP A 43 1.64 -6.80 8.89
CA ASP A 43 0.89 -7.76 9.70
C ASP A 43 0.82 -9.16 9.11
N LEU A 44 1.02 -9.31 7.79
CA LEU A 44 0.96 -10.61 7.11
C LEU A 44 2.34 -11.14 6.67
N HIS A 45 3.43 -10.37 6.78
CA HIS A 45 4.77 -10.71 6.26
C HIS A 45 4.81 -11.16 4.77
N GLU A 46 3.71 -11.00 4.05
CA GLU A 46 3.51 -11.39 2.65
C GLU A 46 3.19 -10.17 1.78
N ASN A 47 3.41 -10.33 0.47
CA ASN A 47 3.07 -9.31 -0.51
C ASN A 47 1.60 -9.43 -0.93
N ARG A 48 0.92 -8.30 -1.04
CA ARG A 48 -0.46 -8.19 -1.53
C ARG A 48 -0.54 -7.07 -2.56
N THR A 49 -1.30 -7.33 -3.61
CA THR A 49 -1.56 -6.36 -4.67
C THR A 49 -2.78 -5.51 -4.31
N TYR A 50 -2.67 -4.20 -4.48
CA TYR A 50 -3.71 -3.22 -4.15
C TYR A 50 -3.86 -2.18 -5.23
N ASN A 51 -5.09 -1.72 -5.44
CA ASN A 51 -5.34 -0.60 -6.33
C ASN A 51 -4.65 0.68 -5.79
N PRO A 52 -3.86 1.42 -6.60
CA PRO A 52 -3.12 2.59 -6.15
C PRO A 52 -3.99 3.67 -5.51
N LYS A 53 -5.24 3.82 -5.97
CA LYS A 53 -6.21 4.78 -5.40
C LYS A 53 -6.52 4.53 -3.93
N ARG A 54 -6.22 3.34 -3.44
CA ARG A 54 -6.47 2.90 -2.06
C ARG A 54 -5.20 2.88 -1.23
N VAL A 55 -4.07 3.31 -1.77
CA VAL A 55 -2.78 3.28 -1.07
C VAL A 55 -2.30 4.72 -0.94
N LYS A 56 -1.97 5.12 0.29
CA LYS A 56 -1.46 6.45 0.60
C LYS A 56 -0.07 6.31 1.20
N LYS A 57 0.86 7.17 0.79
CA LYS A 57 2.20 7.22 1.37
C LYS A 57 2.15 7.76 2.80
N GLU A 58 2.85 7.10 3.72
CA GLU A 58 3.10 7.60 5.08
C GLU A 58 4.25 8.64 5.06
N ASP A 59 4.30 9.49 6.09
CA ASP A 59 5.30 10.56 6.21
C ASP A 59 6.70 10.02 6.53
#